data_AF-A0A357MQJ1-F1
#
_entry.id   AF-A0A357MQJ1-F1
#
_cell.length_a   1.000
_cell.length_b   1.000
_cell.length_c   1.000
_cell.angle_alpha   90.00
_cell.angle_beta   90.00
_cell.angle_gamma   90.00
#
_symmetry.space_group_name_H-M   'P 1'
#
loop_
_entity.id
_entity.type
_entity.pdbx_description
1 polymer ?
#
loop_
_entity_poly.entity_id
_entity_poly.type
_entity_poly.pdbx_seq_one_letter_code
_entity_poly.pdbx_strand_id
1 'polypeptide(L)'
;PSLETQRGKLQPALSDSVEHSMVLESTGFHNLKNSAYVKTAEGFKGQVIHAVAGIGNPKKFFQILRQLGLTIIEHPFPDHHMFRPDDFPFKNEIVIMTEKDAVKCDTIANENFWYMEAKAKPSDKFVDVLLKRLKEFHSF
;
A
#
# COMPACT_ATOMS: atom_id res chain seq x y z
N PRO A 1 45.78 -37.89 -12.67
CA PRO A 1 44.98 -37.99 -11.43
C PRO A 1 45.10 -36.70 -10.62
N SER A 2 43.93 -36.06 -10.42
CA SER A 2 43.62 -34.97 -9.47
C SER A 2 44.39 -33.65 -9.57
N LEU A 3 43.80 -32.73 -10.36
CA LEU A 3 43.77 -31.29 -10.12
C LEU A 3 42.92 -31.00 -8.86
N GLU A 4 43.42 -30.19 -7.92
CA GLU A 4 42.55 -29.38 -7.05
C GLU A 4 43.18 -28.00 -6.85
N THR A 5 42.71 -27.08 -7.68
CA THR A 5 42.91 -25.64 -7.64
C THR A 5 42.41 -25.07 -6.30
N GLN A 6 43.30 -24.41 -5.56
CA GLN A 6 42.94 -23.58 -4.42
C GLN A 6 42.00 -22.46 -4.87
N ARG A 7 40.73 -22.62 -4.53
CA ARG A 7 39.63 -21.70 -4.84
C ARG A 7 39.78 -20.46 -3.96
N GLY A 8 39.95 -19.32 -4.61
CA GLY A 8 40.17 -18.02 -3.99
C GLY A 8 39.08 -17.63 -2.99
N LYS A 9 39.51 -17.11 -1.85
CA LYS A 9 38.66 -16.33 -0.95
C LYS A 9 38.42 -14.97 -1.61
N LEU A 10 37.24 -14.80 -2.18
CA LEU A 10 36.66 -13.50 -2.48
C LEU A 10 35.27 -13.46 -1.84
N GLN A 11 35.20 -12.90 -0.64
CA GLN A 11 34.05 -12.08 -0.29
C GLN A 11 34.44 -10.64 -0.60
N PRO A 12 33.58 -9.92 -1.32
CA PRO A 12 33.25 -8.58 -0.87
C PRO A 12 31.89 -8.63 -0.21
N ALA A 13 31.83 -7.98 0.95
CA ALA A 13 30.63 -7.73 1.71
C ALA A 13 29.52 -7.17 0.82
N LEU A 14 28.35 -7.84 0.81
CA LEU A 14 27.09 -7.21 0.47
C LEU A 14 26.66 -6.34 1.67
N SER A 15 27.44 -5.31 1.93
CA SER A 15 27.10 -4.17 2.77
C SER A 15 26.79 -3.03 1.82
N ASP A 16 25.59 -3.06 1.27
CA ASP A 16 24.86 -1.86 0.84
C ASP A 16 23.43 -2.33 0.65
N SER A 17 22.65 -2.17 1.71
CA SER A 17 21.19 -2.25 1.68
C SER A 17 20.69 -1.18 0.71
N VAL A 18 20.63 -1.52 -0.57
CA VAL A 18 19.90 -0.76 -1.57
C VAL A 18 18.47 -0.68 -1.04
N GLU A 19 18.05 0.51 -0.62
CA GLU A 19 16.64 0.80 -0.37
C GLU A 19 15.90 0.66 -1.70
N HIS A 20 15.42 -0.54 -1.97
CA HIS A 20 14.57 -0.87 -3.10
C HIS A 20 13.17 -0.30 -2.82
N SER A 21 13.05 1.03 -2.84
CA SER A 21 11.82 1.72 -2.45
C SER A 21 10.82 1.74 -3.60
N MET A 22 9.58 1.37 -3.30
CA MET A 22 8.41 1.68 -4.10
C MET A 22 7.88 3.05 -3.67
N VAL A 23 7.47 3.88 -4.62
CA VAL A 23 6.80 5.16 -4.38
C VAL A 23 5.32 4.97 -4.62
N LEU A 24 4.48 5.46 -3.70
CA LEU A 24 3.03 5.52 -3.90
C LEU A 24 2.71 6.81 -4.67
N GLU A 25 2.05 6.68 -5.82
CA GLU A 25 1.65 7.80 -6.68
C GLU A 25 0.14 8.03 -6.67
N SER A 26 -0.29 9.22 -7.12
CA SER A 26 -1.64 9.83 -7.01
C SER A 26 -2.77 8.87 -6.61
N THR A 27 -3.29 9.05 -5.40
CA THR A 27 -4.33 8.21 -4.81
C THR A 27 -5.71 8.75 -5.15
N GLY A 28 -6.45 8.04 -6.01
CA GLY A 28 -7.89 8.21 -6.13
C GLY A 28 -8.62 7.49 -4.99
N PHE A 29 -9.77 8.01 -4.57
CA PHE A 29 -10.67 7.32 -3.65
C PHE A 29 -11.88 6.82 -4.43
N HIS A 30 -12.06 5.51 -4.47
CA HIS A 30 -13.14 4.88 -5.23
C HIS A 30 -14.24 4.45 -4.28
N ASN A 31 -15.49 4.68 -4.67
CA ASN A 31 -16.62 4.13 -3.95
C ASN A 31 -16.62 2.61 -4.08
N LEU A 32 -16.84 1.92 -2.97
CA LEU A 32 -16.77 0.47 -2.90
C LEU A 32 -17.93 -0.19 -3.65
N LYS A 33 -19.14 0.39 -3.63
CA LYS A 33 -20.32 -0.12 -4.35
C LYS A 33 -20.30 0.22 -5.83
N ASN A 34 -19.68 1.34 -6.20
CA ASN A 34 -19.57 1.79 -7.58
C ASN A 34 -18.20 2.40 -7.86
N SER A 35 -17.27 1.59 -8.35
CA SER A 35 -15.88 2.02 -8.59
C SER A 35 -15.73 3.12 -9.65
N ALA A 36 -16.78 3.40 -10.45
CA ALA A 36 -16.81 4.54 -11.36
C ALA A 36 -16.96 5.89 -10.63
N TYR A 37 -17.40 5.87 -9.37
CA TYR A 37 -17.44 7.05 -8.51
C TYR A 37 -16.09 7.24 -7.83
N VAL A 38 -15.36 8.25 -8.30
CA VAL A 38 -14.02 8.58 -7.83
C VAL A 38 -14.01 9.98 -7.24
N LYS A 39 -13.32 10.12 -6.11
CA LYS A 39 -13.03 11.40 -5.46
C LYS A 39 -11.53 11.56 -5.26
N THR A 40 -11.07 12.80 -5.27
CA THR A 40 -9.76 13.16 -4.72
C THR A 40 -9.88 13.45 -3.22
N ALA A 41 -8.76 13.68 -2.54
CA ALA A 41 -8.77 14.04 -1.11
C ALA A 41 -9.60 15.32 -0.84
N GLU A 42 -9.58 16.28 -1.78
CA GLU A 42 -10.36 17.52 -1.70
C GLU A 42 -11.86 17.25 -1.61
N GLY A 43 -12.36 16.16 -2.22
CA GLY A 43 -13.76 15.75 -2.16
C GLY A 43 -14.25 15.35 -0.77
N PHE A 44 -13.33 15.21 0.20
CA PHE A 44 -13.64 14.91 1.61
C PHE A 44 -13.28 16.04 2.57
N LYS A 45 -12.82 17.20 2.06
CA LYS A 45 -12.39 18.30 2.91
C LYS A 45 -13.55 18.79 3.79
N GLY A 46 -13.25 19.02 5.07
CA GLY A 46 -14.24 19.46 6.06
C GLY A 46 -15.13 18.34 6.62
N GLN A 47 -14.97 17.10 6.17
CA GLN A 47 -15.65 15.93 6.73
C GLN A 47 -14.69 15.18 7.67
N VAL A 48 -15.26 14.58 8.72
CA VAL A 48 -14.55 13.61 9.56
C VAL A 48 -14.75 12.22 8.95
N ILE A 49 -13.64 11.51 8.76
CA ILE A 49 -13.61 10.23 8.04
C ILE A 49 -13.23 9.10 9.00
N HIS A 50 -13.94 7.99 8.92
CA HIS A 50 -13.60 6.75 9.62
C HIS A 50 -12.59 5.98 8.78
N ALA A 51 -11.32 6.02 9.15
CA ALA A 51 -10.24 5.33 8.45
C ALA A 51 -10.05 3.92 9.01
N VAL A 52 -10.26 2.90 8.17
CA VAL A 52 -10.25 1.48 8.57
C VAL A 52 -9.06 0.77 7.94
N ALA A 53 -8.30 0.00 8.72
CA ALA A 53 -7.17 -0.77 8.20
C ALA A 53 -6.95 -2.09 8.96
N GLY A 54 -7.08 -3.21 8.24
CA GLY A 54 -6.83 -4.58 8.69
C GLY A 54 -5.60 -5.18 8.01
N ILE A 55 -4.46 -4.47 8.09
CA ILE A 55 -3.17 -4.81 7.47
C ILE A 55 -2.03 -4.78 8.50
N GLY A 56 -0.91 -5.44 8.21
CA GLY A 56 0.23 -5.56 9.14
C GLY A 56 0.86 -4.25 9.65
N ASN A 57 0.67 -3.11 8.97
CA ASN A 57 1.08 -1.79 9.48
C ASN A 57 0.04 -0.71 9.15
N PRO A 58 -1.05 -0.61 9.95
CA PRO A 58 -2.15 0.30 9.67
C PRO A 58 -1.74 1.78 9.84
N LYS A 59 -0.74 2.06 10.69
CA LYS A 59 -0.24 3.43 10.92
C LYS A 59 0.24 4.11 9.64
N LYS A 60 0.89 3.36 8.74
CA LYS A 60 1.34 3.91 7.44
C LYS A 60 0.17 4.41 6.59
N PHE A 61 -0.92 3.65 6.54
CA PHE A 61 -2.12 4.04 5.82
C PHE A 61 -2.74 5.32 6.41
N PHE A 62 -2.89 5.40 7.72
CA PHE A 62 -3.43 6.59 8.38
C PHE A 62 -2.55 7.83 8.22
N GLN A 63 -1.22 7.66 8.22
CA GLN A 63 -0.29 8.74 7.94
C GLN A 63 -0.45 9.29 6.52
N ILE A 64 -0.65 8.43 5.52
CA ILE A 64 -0.92 8.85 4.13
C ILE A 64 -2.19 9.69 4.06
N LEU A 65 -3.29 9.23 4.67
CA LEU A 65 -4.55 9.99 4.68
C LEU A 65 -4.39 11.38 5.32
N ARG A 66 -3.62 11.49 6.40
CA ARG A 66 -3.31 12.80 7.03
C ARG A 66 -2.44 13.68 6.12
N GLN A 67 -1.45 13.12 5.44
CA GLN A 67 -0.60 13.85 4.50
C GLN A 67 -1.40 14.40 3.31
N LEU A 68 -2.49 13.71 2.94
CA LEU A 68 -3.46 14.18 1.95
C LEU A 68 -4.43 15.25 2.52
N GLY A 69 -4.26 15.69 3.77
CA GLY A 69 -5.07 16.74 4.39
C GLY A 69 -6.42 16.28 4.93
N LEU A 70 -6.63 14.97 5.08
CA LEU A 70 -7.88 14.42 5.59
C LEU A 70 -7.93 14.43 7.13
N THR A 71 -9.12 14.71 7.67
CA THR A 71 -9.40 14.59 9.11
C THR A 71 -9.98 13.21 9.38
N ILE A 72 -9.24 12.36 10.11
CA ILE A 72 -9.58 10.95 10.29
C ILE A 72 -9.76 10.54 11.75
N ILE A 73 -10.67 9.60 11.98
CA ILE A 73 -10.75 8.75 13.17
C ILE A 73 -10.20 7.38 12.76
N GLU A 74 -9.16 6.91 13.45
CA GLU A 74 -8.48 5.66 13.12
C GLU A 74 -9.20 4.44 13.73
N HIS A 75 -9.40 3.41 12.91
CA HIS A 75 -9.93 2.11 13.29
C HIS A 75 -8.97 1.00 12.82
N PRO A 76 -7.91 0.72 13.60
CA PRO A 76 -7.00 -0.37 13.29
C PRO A 76 -7.63 -1.72 13.64
N PHE A 77 -7.47 -2.69 12.76
CA PHE A 77 -7.87 -4.08 12.95
C PHE A 77 -6.66 -5.02 12.78
N PRO A 78 -6.72 -6.25 13.30
CA PRO A 78 -5.72 -7.27 13.03
C PRO A 78 -5.50 -7.49 11.52
N ASP A 79 -4.30 -7.90 11.12
CA ASP A 79 -4.10 -8.30 9.73
C ASP A 79 -5.01 -9.50 9.40
N HIS A 80 -5.51 -9.53 8.17
CA HIS A 80 -6.49 -10.52 7.74
C HIS A 80 -7.81 -10.53 8.54
N HIS A 81 -8.13 -9.44 9.24
CA HIS A 81 -9.42 -9.31 9.93
C HIS A 81 -10.60 -9.58 8.99
N MET A 82 -11.57 -10.36 9.48
CA MET A 82 -12.81 -10.69 8.80
C MET A 82 -13.88 -9.70 9.24
N PHE A 83 -14.10 -8.68 8.43
CA PHE A 83 -15.02 -7.59 8.74
C PHE A 83 -16.47 -8.06 8.87
N ARG A 84 -17.17 -7.52 9.86
CA ARG A 84 -18.59 -7.74 10.13
C ARG A 84 -19.36 -6.42 10.15
N PRO A 85 -20.68 -6.41 9.91
CA PRO A 85 -21.47 -5.18 9.95
C PRO A 85 -21.31 -4.38 11.27
N ASP A 86 -21.15 -5.08 12.39
CA ASP A 86 -20.99 -4.47 13.72
C ASP A 86 -19.65 -3.74 13.89
N ASP A 87 -18.65 -4.02 13.05
CA ASP A 87 -17.38 -3.28 13.01
C ASP A 87 -17.58 -1.85 12.46
N PHE A 88 -18.74 -1.56 11.85
CA PHE A 88 -19.09 -0.27 11.24
C PHE A 88 -20.38 0.31 11.84
N PRO A 89 -20.38 0.73 13.13
CA PRO A 89 -21.56 1.32 13.76
C PRO A 89 -21.98 2.67 13.14
N PHE A 90 -21.12 3.27 12.33
CA PHE A 90 -21.22 4.61 11.73
C PHE A 90 -21.86 4.62 10.34
N LYS A 91 -23.07 4.04 10.22
CA LYS A 91 -23.69 3.70 8.93
C LYS A 91 -23.87 4.86 7.93
N ASN A 92 -23.93 6.11 8.40
CA ASN A 92 -24.13 7.29 7.57
C ASN A 92 -22.87 8.17 7.43
N GLU A 93 -21.73 7.73 7.94
CA GLU A 93 -20.48 8.48 7.92
C GLU A 93 -19.52 7.92 6.86
N ILE A 94 -18.57 8.74 6.42
CA ILE A 94 -17.61 8.35 5.39
C ILE A 94 -16.60 7.37 5.96
N VAL A 95 -16.44 6.24 5.28
CA VAL A 95 -15.48 5.20 5.62
C VAL A 95 -14.44 5.12 4.51
N ILE A 96 -13.16 5.28 4.85
CA ILE A 96 -12.06 5.06 3.91
C ILE A 96 -11.21 3.90 4.39
N MET A 97 -10.98 2.92 3.53
CA MET A 97 -10.16 1.74 3.83
C MET A 97 -9.09 1.48 2.78
N THR A 98 -8.25 0.48 3.04
CA THR A 98 -7.29 -0.01 2.06
C THR A 98 -8.00 -0.82 0.97
N GLU A 99 -7.43 -0.91 -0.23
CA GLU A 99 -7.96 -1.76 -1.29
C GLU A 99 -8.08 -3.24 -0.86
N LYS A 100 -7.11 -3.76 -0.08
CA LYS A 100 -7.14 -5.12 0.48
C LYS A 100 -8.35 -5.33 1.39
N ASP A 101 -8.71 -4.35 2.21
CA ASP A 101 -9.84 -4.44 3.12
C ASP A 101 -11.18 -4.23 2.41
N ALA A 102 -11.20 -3.45 1.31
CA ALA A 102 -12.38 -3.26 0.49
C ALA A 102 -12.90 -4.58 -0.10
N VAL A 103 -12.00 -5.45 -0.58
CA VAL A 103 -12.35 -6.79 -1.08
C VAL A 103 -13.09 -7.62 -0.02
N LYS A 104 -12.79 -7.43 1.27
CA LYS A 104 -13.42 -8.14 2.38
C LYS A 104 -14.77 -7.53 2.79
N CYS A 105 -15.03 -6.27 2.42
CA CYS A 105 -16.19 -5.51 2.84
C CYS A 105 -17.30 -5.43 1.78
N ASP A 106 -17.12 -6.02 0.58
CA ASP A 106 -18.04 -5.92 -0.56
C ASP A 106 -19.51 -6.20 -0.20
N THR A 107 -19.75 -7.23 0.61
CA THR A 107 -21.10 -7.69 0.99
C THR A 107 -21.76 -6.85 2.08
N ILE A 108 -20.98 -6.05 2.83
CA ILE A 108 -21.47 -5.25 3.97
C ILE A 108 -21.38 -3.75 3.72
N ALA A 109 -20.73 -3.33 2.63
CA ALA A 109 -20.52 -1.95 2.28
C ALA A 109 -21.81 -1.23 1.89
N ASN A 110 -21.81 0.07 2.10
CA ASN A 110 -22.85 0.99 1.65
C ASN A 110 -22.25 2.13 0.81
N GLU A 111 -23.08 3.08 0.38
CA GLU A 111 -22.68 4.20 -0.49
C GLU A 111 -21.62 5.13 0.13
N ASN A 112 -21.36 5.04 1.44
CA ASN A 112 -20.36 5.85 2.13
C ASN A 112 -19.02 5.12 2.32
N PHE A 113 -18.87 3.92 1.76
CA PHE A 113 -17.64 3.15 1.85
C PHE A 113 -16.77 3.44 0.63
N TRP A 114 -15.52 3.82 0.90
CA TRP A 114 -14.53 4.16 -0.11
C TRP A 114 -13.24 3.41 0.18
N TYR A 115 -12.46 3.16 -0.86
CA TYR A 115 -11.10 2.67 -0.72
C TYR A 115 -10.11 3.58 -1.43
N MET A 116 -8.91 3.64 -0.89
CA MET A 116 -7.80 4.38 -1.49
C MET A 116 -7.11 3.50 -2.52
N GLU A 117 -7.10 3.94 -3.78
CA GLU A 117 -6.26 3.36 -4.83
C GLU A 117 -4.80 3.63 -4.48
N ALA A 118 -3.98 2.58 -4.40
CA ALA A 118 -2.56 2.68 -4.12
C ALA A 118 -1.76 2.26 -5.35
N LYS A 119 -1.27 3.23 -6.13
CA LYS A 119 -0.37 2.95 -7.26
C LYS A 119 1.06 2.88 -6.77
N ALA A 120 1.59 1.66 -6.64
CA ALA A 120 3.01 1.47 -6.39
C ALA A 120 3.78 1.58 -7.72
N LYS A 121 4.65 2.58 -7.84
CA LYS A 121 5.67 2.64 -8.89
C LYS A 121 7.04 2.36 -8.30
N PRO A 122 7.93 1.65 -9.01
CA PRO A 122 9.31 1.54 -8.57
C PRO A 122 9.95 2.93 -8.53
N SER A 123 10.78 3.21 -7.52
CA SER A 123 11.60 4.43 -7.54
C SER A 123 12.57 4.40 -8.72
N ASP A 124 12.89 5.57 -9.26
CA ASP A 124 13.85 5.68 -10.37
C ASP A 124 15.19 5.00 -10.02
N LYS A 125 15.63 5.16 -8.77
CA LYS A 125 16.82 4.47 -8.22
C LYS A 125 16.70 2.94 -8.28
N PHE A 126 15.53 2.38 -7.94
CA PHE A 126 15.30 0.95 -8.05
C PHE A 126 15.37 0.49 -9.51
N VAL A 127 14.75 1.23 -10.42
CA VAL A 127 14.77 0.93 -11.85
C VAL A 127 16.20 0.93 -12.39
N ASP A 128 17.00 1.93 -12.03
CA ASP A 128 18.40 2.04 -12.46
C ASP A 128 19.24 0.85 -12.00
N VAL A 129 19.09 0.45 -10.73
CA VAL A 129 19.80 -0.71 -10.16
C VAL A 129 19.35 -2.00 -10.85
N LEU A 130 18.05 -2.19 -11.07
CA LEU A 130 17.51 -3.38 -11.73
C LEU A 130 18.02 -3.48 -13.17
N LEU A 131 17.98 -2.38 -13.93
CA LEU A 131 18.45 -2.33 -15.31
C LEU A 131 19.95 -2.61 -15.41
N LYS A 132 20.75 -2.12 -14.47
CA LYS A 132 22.19 -2.42 -14.42
C LYS A 132 22.44 -3.93 -14.26
N ARG A 133 21.74 -4.58 -13.33
CA ARG A 133 21.88 -6.03 -13.12
C ARG A 133 21.39 -6.87 -14.31
N LEU A 134 20.29 -6.48 -14.96
CA LEU A 134 19.79 -7.20 -16.13
C LEU A 134 20.77 -7.16 -17.31
N LYS A 135 21.47 -6.04 -17.51
CA LYS A 135 22.53 -5.89 -18.52
C LYS A 135 23.75 -6.75 -18.22
N GLU A 136 24.13 -6.86 -16.95
CA GLU A 136 25.21 -7.74 -16.49
C GLU A 136 24.86 -9.22 -16.71
N PHE A 137 23.58 -9.60 -16.62
CA PHE A 137 23.11 -10.98 -16.86
C PHE A 137 22.92 -11.37 -18.34
N HIS A 138 22.63 -10.42 -19.23
CA HIS A 138 22.46 -10.69 -20.68
C HIS A 138 23.76 -10.54 -21.49
N SER A 139 24.87 -10.18 -20.85
CA SER A 139 26.19 -10.14 -21.48
C SER A 139 26.89 -11.49 -21.30
N PHE A 140 26.42 -12.53 -22.00
CA PHE A 140 27.10 -13.82 -22.19
C PHE A 140 27.05 -14.24 -23.65
#